data_AF-A0A7Z9G186-F1
#
_entry.id   AF-A0A7Z9G186-F1
#
_cell.length_a   1.000
_cell.length_b   1.000
_cell.length_c   1.000
_cell.angle_alpha   90.00
_cell.angle_beta   90.00
_cell.angle_gamma   90.00
#
_symmetry.space_group_name_H-M   'P 1'
#
loop_
_entity.id
_entity.type
_entity.pdbx_description
1 polymer ?
#
loop_
_entity_poly.entity_id
_entity_poly.type
_entity_poly.pdbx_seq_one_letter_code
_entity_poly.pdbx_strand_id
1 'polypeptide(L)'
;MVLLLASEHSGLLITARLAAEQGREVFALPGHIGSNMSKSTHRLINEGASLIHSIEDLLNQLPQVSNVRPNITDIPITSNTGEPIEIDRPEFANDNQKIGETIQKLAPVVEIAPDTKEEKTVISVIGADKTHIDKIVRDTNLPVHKVSGILTMLEIDGIIEQLPGKFYRNLNQ
;
A
#
# COMPACT_ATOMS: atom_id res chain seq x y z
N MET A 1 -3.46 -5.85 14.87
CA MET A 1 -3.07 -6.85 13.88
C MET A 1 -1.99 -6.30 12.96
N VAL A 2 -0.88 -7.02 12.84
CA VAL A 2 0.17 -6.77 11.84
C VAL A 2 0.57 -8.12 11.21
N LEU A 3 0.63 -8.16 9.88
CA LEU A 3 1.12 -9.31 9.12
C LEU A 3 2.61 -9.10 8.81
N LEU A 4 3.47 -10.07 9.14
CA LEU A 4 4.91 -9.93 8.97
C LEU A 4 5.56 -11.10 8.23
N LEU A 5 6.52 -10.75 7.38
CA LEU A 5 7.51 -11.62 6.75
C LEU A 5 8.87 -10.95 6.92
N ALA A 6 9.81 -11.53 7.67
CA ALA A 6 10.99 -10.80 8.09
C ALA A 6 12.29 -11.63 8.05
N SER A 7 13.35 -11.03 7.52
CA SER A 7 14.74 -11.51 7.62
C SER A 7 15.31 -11.35 9.03
N GLU A 8 16.37 -12.11 9.36
CA GLU A 8 16.95 -12.21 10.73
C GLU A 8 17.39 -10.86 11.32
N HIS A 9 17.67 -9.88 10.45
CA HIS A 9 18.05 -8.50 10.80
C HIS A 9 17.07 -7.44 10.25
N SER A 10 15.85 -7.84 9.93
CA SER A 10 14.83 -6.92 9.44
C SER A 10 14.31 -6.03 10.56
N GLY A 11 14.19 -4.73 10.32
CA GLY A 11 13.54 -3.77 11.20
C GLY A 11 12.08 -4.11 11.54
N LEU A 12 11.51 -5.11 10.85
CA LEU A 12 10.20 -5.69 11.16
C LEU A 12 10.14 -6.39 12.52
N LEU A 13 11.26 -6.88 13.08
CA LEU A 13 11.24 -7.54 14.40
C LEU A 13 10.84 -6.57 15.53
N ILE A 14 11.31 -5.32 15.43
CA ILE A 14 10.99 -4.25 16.39
C ILE A 14 9.49 -3.93 16.29
N THR A 15 8.97 -3.82 15.07
CA THR A 15 7.54 -3.61 14.82
C THR A 15 6.69 -4.76 15.34
N ALA A 16 7.15 -6.01 15.18
CA ALA A 16 6.47 -7.21 15.70
C ALA A 16 6.34 -7.14 17.22
N ARG A 17 7.46 -6.88 17.89
CA ARG A 17 7.52 -6.80 19.35
C ARG A 17 6.66 -5.66 19.88
N LEU A 18 6.76 -4.47 19.28
CA LEU A 18 5.95 -3.33 19.68
C LEU A 18 4.45 -3.59 19.48
N ALA A 19 4.08 -4.27 18.39
CA ALA A 19 2.69 -4.67 18.16
C ALA A 19 2.21 -5.65 19.26
N ALA A 20 3.02 -6.65 19.60
CA ALA A 20 2.70 -7.60 20.67
C ALA A 20 2.59 -6.91 22.04
N GLU A 21 3.52 -6.00 22.37
CA GLU A 21 3.50 -5.19 23.61
C GLU A 21 2.25 -4.29 23.70
N GLN A 22 1.71 -3.86 22.55
CA GLN A 22 0.44 -3.12 22.47
C GLN A 22 -0.80 -4.02 22.51
N GLY A 23 -0.64 -5.33 22.75
CA GLY A 23 -1.75 -6.28 22.73
C GLY A 23 -2.35 -6.51 21.35
N ARG A 24 -1.60 -6.22 20.28
CA ARG A 24 -2.03 -6.47 18.90
C ARG A 24 -1.54 -7.84 18.47
N GLU A 25 -2.42 -8.60 17.81
CA GLU A 25 -2.03 -9.89 17.23
C GLU A 25 -0.98 -9.71 16.12
N VAL A 26 -0.02 -10.63 16.13
CA VAL A 26 1.08 -10.71 15.17
C VAL A 26 0.93 -12.03 14.43
N PHE A 27 0.89 -11.96 13.10
CA PHE A 27 0.77 -13.14 12.23
C PHE A 27 2.05 -13.35 11.45
N ALA A 28 2.44 -14.63 11.31
CA ALA A 28 3.69 -15.05 10.70
C ALA A 28 3.47 -16.22 9.73
N LEU A 29 4.00 -16.10 8.50
CA LEU A 29 3.97 -17.18 7.52
C LEU A 29 5.22 -18.07 7.68
N PRO A 30 5.09 -19.40 7.82
CA PRO A 30 6.25 -20.27 7.93
C PRO A 30 7.09 -20.22 6.64
N GLY A 31 8.41 -20.20 6.82
CA GLY A 31 9.40 -20.23 5.74
C GLY A 31 10.30 -21.47 5.79
N HIS A 32 11.17 -21.60 4.79
CA HIS A 32 12.08 -22.74 4.65
C HIS A 32 13.10 -22.81 5.80
N ILE A 33 13.24 -23.97 6.46
CA ILE A 33 14.09 -24.16 7.66
C ILE A 33 15.58 -23.84 7.44
N GLY A 34 16.09 -24.05 6.23
CA GLY A 34 17.49 -23.80 5.88
C GLY A 34 17.79 -22.35 5.46
N SER A 35 16.78 -21.49 5.37
CA SER A 35 16.96 -20.10 4.91
C SER A 35 17.18 -19.16 6.10
N ASN A 36 18.27 -18.38 6.06
CA ASN A 36 18.50 -17.31 7.04
C ASN A 36 17.34 -16.30 7.09
N MET A 37 16.57 -16.16 6.01
CA MET A 37 15.43 -15.25 5.96
C MET A 37 14.22 -15.75 6.75
N SER A 38 14.16 -17.04 7.07
CA SER A 38 13.01 -17.65 7.77
C SER A 38 13.21 -17.78 9.27
N LYS A 39 14.46 -17.69 9.75
CA LYS A 39 14.83 -17.86 11.17
C LYS A 39 14.08 -16.91 12.10
N SER A 40 13.94 -15.65 11.72
CA SER A 40 13.20 -14.64 12.47
C SER A 40 11.71 -14.92 12.50
N THR A 41 11.13 -15.43 11.41
CA THR A 41 9.73 -15.84 11.39
C THR A 41 9.49 -17.05 12.29
N HIS A 42 10.39 -18.04 12.28
CA HIS A 42 10.34 -19.16 13.23
C HIS A 42 10.48 -18.69 14.67
N ARG A 43 11.36 -17.70 14.94
CA ARG A 43 11.48 -17.07 16.26
C ARG A 43 10.18 -16.39 16.68
N LEU A 44 9.56 -15.60 15.81
CA LEU A 44 8.29 -14.92 16.10
C LEU A 44 7.18 -15.93 16.43
N ILE A 45 7.07 -17.01 15.65
CA ILE A 45 6.12 -18.10 15.93
C ILE A 45 6.39 -18.71 17.31
N ASN A 46 7.66 -18.92 17.66
CA ASN A 46 8.05 -19.45 18.98
C ASN A 46 7.80 -18.45 20.13
N GLU A 47 7.83 -17.15 19.84
CA GLU A 47 7.51 -16.07 20.77
C GLU A 47 5.99 -15.82 20.92
N GLY A 48 5.16 -16.58 20.19
CA GLY A 48 3.70 -16.54 20.31
C GLY A 48 2.98 -15.82 19.17
N ALA A 49 3.66 -15.53 18.05
CA ALA A 49 2.99 -15.09 16.84
C ALA A 49 2.10 -16.21 16.27
N SER A 50 0.89 -15.86 15.86
CA SER A 50 -0.04 -16.80 15.24
C SER A 50 0.47 -17.20 13.87
N LEU A 51 0.62 -18.51 13.67
CA LEU A 51 1.00 -19.07 12.38
C LEU A 51 -0.17 -18.96 11.42
N ILE A 52 0.11 -18.54 10.18
CA ILE A 52 -0.84 -18.57 9.08
C ILE A 52 -0.25 -19.35 7.91
N HIS A 53 -1.10 -20.07 7.16
CA HIS A 53 -0.66 -20.84 5.98
C HIS A 53 -0.98 -20.18 4.64
N SER A 54 -2.03 -19.35 4.61
CA SER A 54 -2.47 -18.64 3.41
C SER A 54 -3.21 -17.36 3.82
N ILE A 55 -3.52 -16.52 2.84
CA ILE A 55 -4.26 -15.27 3.08
C ILE A 55 -5.69 -15.54 3.55
N GLU A 56 -6.30 -16.64 3.13
CA GLU A 56 -7.65 -17.04 3.56
C GLU A 56 -7.69 -17.30 5.07
N ASP A 57 -6.65 -17.88 5.64
CA ASP A 57 -6.53 -18.15 7.08
C ASP A 57 -6.51 -16.83 7.87
N LEU A 58 -5.76 -15.85 7.38
CA LEU A 58 -5.74 -14.50 7.94
C LEU A 58 -7.10 -13.81 7.84
N LEU A 59 -7.79 -13.93 6.70
CA LEU A 59 -9.13 -13.36 6.50
C LEU A 59 -10.17 -14.00 7.42
N ASN A 60 -10.05 -15.30 7.69
CA ASN A 60 -10.94 -16.02 8.60
C ASN A 60 -10.70 -15.65 10.08
N GLN A 61 -9.46 -15.29 10.44
CA GLN A 61 -9.08 -14.88 11.80
C GLN A 61 -9.40 -13.40 12.09
N LEU A 62 -9.61 -12.60 11.04
CA LEU A 62 -10.06 -11.22 11.19
C LEU A 62 -11.51 -11.16 11.71
N PRO A 63 -11.84 -10.24 12.63
CA PRO A 63 -13.24 -9.94 12.93
C PRO A 63 -13.88 -9.51 11.61
N GLN A 64 -14.97 -10.20 11.22
CA GLN A 64 -15.65 -10.01 9.95
C GLN A 64 -15.93 -8.51 9.71
N VAL A 65 -15.04 -7.87 8.94
CA VAL A 65 -15.25 -6.51 8.47
C VAL A 65 -16.30 -6.68 7.39
N SER A 66 -17.56 -6.42 7.76
CA SER A 66 -18.74 -6.50 6.90
C SER A 66 -18.36 -6.27 5.45
N ASN A 67 -18.46 -7.33 4.64
CA ASN A 67 -18.10 -7.35 3.22
C ASN A 67 -18.67 -6.13 2.50
N VAL A 68 -17.93 -5.03 2.46
CA VAL A 68 -18.10 -4.01 1.43
C VAL A 68 -17.50 -4.66 0.21
N ARG A 69 -18.31 -5.50 -0.45
CA ARG A 69 -18.05 -5.81 -1.85
C ARG A 69 -18.04 -4.44 -2.53
N PRO A 70 -16.92 -3.96 -3.11
CA PRO A 70 -17.05 -2.88 -4.07
C PRO A 70 -18.05 -3.40 -5.10
N ASN A 71 -19.18 -2.71 -5.23
CA ASN A 71 -20.25 -3.14 -6.11
C ASN A 71 -19.73 -2.96 -7.54
N ILE A 72 -19.09 -3.99 -8.09
CA ILE A 72 -18.49 -3.97 -9.44
C ILE A 72 -19.58 -3.67 -10.50
N THR A 73 -20.86 -3.88 -10.17
CA THR A 73 -22.01 -3.54 -11.00
C THR A 73 -22.23 -2.05 -11.26
N ASP A 74 -21.61 -1.15 -10.50
CA ASP A 74 -21.73 0.30 -10.78
C ASP A 74 -20.62 0.81 -11.72
N ILE A 75 -19.73 -0.08 -12.17
CA ILE A 75 -18.78 0.18 -13.24
C ILE A 75 -19.48 -0.18 -14.55
N PRO A 76 -19.83 0.76 -15.44
CA PRO A 76 -20.35 0.41 -16.75
C PRO A 76 -19.21 -0.27 -17.53
N ILE A 77 -19.23 -1.61 -17.59
CA ILE A 77 -18.34 -2.38 -18.44
C ILE A 77 -18.93 -2.32 -19.86
N THR A 78 -18.71 -1.20 -20.55
CA THR A 78 -18.89 -1.14 -21.99
C THR A 78 -17.58 -1.56 -22.63
N SER A 79 -17.59 -2.64 -23.42
CA SER A 79 -16.59 -2.77 -24.48
C SER A 79 -16.72 -1.55 -25.40
N ASN A 80 -15.62 -1.10 -26.01
CA ASN A 80 -15.56 0.11 -26.84
C ASN A 80 -16.42 0.05 -28.14
N THR A 81 -17.42 -0.83 -28.20
CA THR A 81 -18.34 -1.02 -29.33
C THR A 81 -19.82 -1.19 -28.92
N GLY A 82 -20.18 -1.08 -27.64
CA GLY A 82 -21.58 -0.86 -27.22
C GLY A 82 -22.53 -2.08 -27.23
N GLU A 83 -22.02 -3.31 -27.34
CA GLU A 83 -22.86 -4.51 -27.19
C GLU A 83 -22.68 -5.19 -25.81
N PRO A 84 -23.75 -5.73 -25.19
CA PRO A 84 -23.67 -6.48 -23.94
C PRO A 84 -22.92 -7.79 -24.12
N ILE A 85 -21.97 -8.09 -23.24
CA ILE A 85 -21.24 -9.34 -23.23
C ILE A 85 -22.10 -10.41 -22.52
N GLU A 86 -22.66 -11.36 -23.26
CA GLU A 86 -23.25 -12.58 -22.69
C GLU A 86 -22.13 -13.49 -22.15
N ILE A 87 -22.13 -13.72 -20.84
CA ILE A 87 -21.14 -14.57 -20.18
C ILE A 87 -21.64 -16.02 -20.26
N ASP A 88 -21.35 -16.71 -21.36
CA ASP A 88 -21.50 -18.16 -21.42
C ASP A 88 -20.41 -18.79 -20.56
N ARG A 89 -20.79 -19.64 -19.60
CA ARG A 89 -19.89 -20.12 -18.54
C ARG A 89 -18.96 -21.21 -19.07
N PRO A 90 -17.63 -21.10 -18.97
CA PRO A 90 -16.75 -22.25 -19.16
C PRO A 90 -15.95 -22.59 -17.88
N GLU A 91 -15.68 -23.88 -17.76
CA GLU A 91 -15.14 -24.60 -16.63
C GLU A 91 -13.68 -24.23 -16.32
N PHE A 92 -13.35 -24.13 -15.03
CA PHE A 92 -11.97 -23.93 -14.56
C PHE A 92 -11.17 -25.23 -14.71
N ALA A 93 -10.59 -25.43 -15.91
CA ALA A 93 -9.56 -26.43 -16.13
C ALA A 93 -8.17 -25.79 -15.93
N ASN A 94 -7.42 -26.39 -15.01
CA ASN A 94 -6.13 -25.95 -14.50
C ASN A 94 -5.05 -25.90 -15.59
N ASP A 95 -4.52 -24.71 -15.90
CA ASP A 95 -3.25 -24.57 -16.62
C ASP A 95 -2.44 -23.42 -15.99
N ASN A 96 -1.82 -23.72 -14.85
CA ASN A 96 -0.98 -22.79 -14.08
C ASN A 96 0.33 -22.39 -14.80
N GLN A 97 0.59 -22.87 -16.02
CA GLN A 97 1.82 -22.56 -16.75
C GLN A 97 1.75 -21.26 -17.59
N LYS A 98 0.57 -20.74 -17.92
CA LYS A 98 0.44 -19.44 -18.64
C LYS A 98 0.33 -18.21 -17.73
N ILE A 99 0.12 -18.43 -16.43
CA ILE A 99 -0.02 -17.35 -15.45
C ILE A 99 1.35 -16.75 -15.11
N GLY A 100 2.44 -17.52 -15.25
CA GLY A 100 3.81 -17.07 -14.98
C GLY A 100 4.27 -15.93 -15.90
N GLU A 101 3.94 -15.99 -17.19
CA GLU A 101 4.28 -14.92 -18.15
C GLU A 101 3.38 -13.68 -17.96
N THR A 102 2.17 -13.85 -17.42
CA THR A 102 1.24 -12.74 -17.15
C THR A 102 1.55 -12.06 -15.82
N ILE A 103 1.99 -12.77 -14.78
CA ILE A 103 2.32 -12.20 -13.45
C ILE A 103 3.61 -11.39 -13.49
N GLN A 104 4.56 -11.69 -14.37
CA GLN A 104 5.71 -10.79 -14.59
C GLN A 104 5.27 -9.41 -15.15
N LYS A 105 4.06 -9.33 -15.72
CA LYS A 105 3.40 -8.09 -16.16
C LYS A 105 2.46 -7.49 -15.10
N LEU A 106 2.24 -8.18 -13.97
CA LEU A 106 1.46 -7.73 -12.81
C LEU A 106 2.32 -7.67 -11.54
N ALA A 107 3.52 -7.09 -11.62
CA ALA A 107 4.02 -6.41 -10.43
C ALA A 107 3.03 -5.26 -10.15
N PRO A 108 2.46 -5.12 -8.94
CA PRO A 108 1.94 -3.83 -8.55
C PRO A 108 3.19 -2.98 -8.28
N VAL A 109 3.81 -2.48 -9.34
CA VAL A 109 4.31 -1.13 -9.29
C VAL A 109 3.05 -0.32 -9.04
N VAL A 110 2.80 -0.01 -7.76
CA VAL A 110 1.93 1.12 -7.44
C VAL A 110 2.64 2.28 -8.11
N GLU A 111 2.21 2.59 -9.33
CA GLU A 111 2.54 3.84 -9.98
C GLU A 111 2.06 4.91 -9.00
N ILE A 112 2.99 5.46 -8.24
CA ILE A 112 2.85 6.81 -7.70
C ILE A 112 3.04 7.71 -8.93
N ALA A 113 2.14 7.57 -9.90
CA ALA A 113 2.01 8.53 -10.95
C ALA A 113 1.61 9.81 -10.23
N PRO A 114 2.37 10.90 -10.39
CA PRO A 114 1.89 12.19 -9.93
C PRO A 114 0.56 12.44 -10.66
N ASP A 115 -0.56 12.32 -9.94
CA ASP A 115 -1.83 12.80 -10.42
C ASP A 115 -1.64 14.29 -10.66
N THR A 116 -1.46 14.70 -11.91
CA THR A 116 -1.16 16.09 -12.31
C THR A 116 -2.24 17.07 -11.83
N LYS A 117 -3.41 16.54 -11.44
CA LYS A 117 -4.50 17.28 -10.80
C LYS A 117 -4.20 17.58 -9.33
N GLU A 118 -3.71 16.60 -8.56
CA GLU A 118 -3.39 16.74 -7.13
C GLU A 118 -2.17 17.65 -6.93
N GLU A 119 -1.16 17.54 -7.80
CA GLU A 119 0.03 18.41 -7.77
C GLU A 119 -0.34 19.89 -7.93
N LYS A 120 -1.21 20.21 -8.89
CA LYS A 120 -1.69 21.59 -9.10
C LYS A 120 -2.42 22.13 -7.88
N THR A 121 -3.20 21.29 -7.21
CA THR A 121 -3.88 21.66 -5.95
C THR A 121 -2.85 21.95 -4.86
N VAL A 122 -1.83 21.11 -4.69
CA VAL A 122 -0.77 21.34 -3.70
C VAL A 122 -0.01 22.64 -3.97
N ILE A 123 0.39 22.89 -5.23
CA ILE A 123 1.10 24.12 -5.63
C ILE A 123 0.25 25.37 -5.38
N SER A 124 -1.07 25.31 -5.57
CA SER A 124 -1.98 26.44 -5.33
C SER A 124 -2.11 26.81 -3.85
N VAL A 125 -1.89 25.85 -2.96
CA VAL A 125 -1.98 26.03 -1.49
C VAL A 125 -0.66 26.55 -0.93
N ILE A 126 0.48 26.21 -1.56
CA ILE A 126 1.79 26.70 -1.14
C ILE A 126 1.97 28.13 -1.67
N GLY A 127 1.90 29.10 -0.76
CA GLY A 127 2.17 30.50 -1.09
C GLY A 127 3.66 30.83 -1.20
N ALA A 128 3.95 32.09 -1.57
CA ALA A 128 5.30 32.67 -1.53
C ALA A 128 5.87 32.77 -0.10
N ASP A 129 4.99 32.78 0.91
CA ASP A 129 5.37 32.68 2.32
C ASP A 129 5.54 31.23 2.79
N LYS A 130 6.35 31.03 3.84
CA LYS A 130 6.56 29.71 4.44
C LYS A 130 5.22 29.07 4.86
N THR A 131 4.92 27.90 4.32
CA THR A 131 3.68 27.15 4.59
C THR A 131 4.02 25.81 5.24
N HIS A 132 3.41 25.50 6.40
CA HIS A 132 3.68 24.24 7.12
C HIS A 132 2.97 23.06 6.46
N ILE A 133 3.60 21.88 6.49
CA ILE A 133 3.03 20.65 5.90
C ILE A 133 1.61 20.33 6.41
N ASP A 134 1.34 20.48 7.70
CA ASP A 134 0.00 20.22 8.27
C ASP A 134 -1.08 21.14 7.70
N LYS A 135 -0.72 22.38 7.35
CA LYS A 135 -1.64 23.32 6.71
C LYS A 135 -1.93 22.88 5.28
N ILE A 136 -0.90 22.44 4.54
CA ILE A 136 -1.03 21.92 3.18
C ILE A 136 -1.94 20.68 3.18
N VAL A 137 -1.73 19.74 4.10
CA VAL A 137 -2.58 18.54 4.25
C VAL A 137 -4.03 18.93 4.54
N ARG A 138 -4.25 19.88 5.45
CA ARG A 138 -5.59 20.34 5.82
C ARG A 138 -6.32 21.01 4.64
N ASP A 139 -5.64 21.90 3.94
CA ASP A 139 -6.24 22.72 2.88
C ASP A 139 -6.44 21.91 1.58
N THR A 140 -5.60 20.91 1.32
CA THR A 140 -5.75 20.01 0.16
C THR A 140 -6.69 18.83 0.42
N ASN A 141 -7.02 18.54 1.68
CA ASN A 141 -7.80 17.38 2.10
C ASN A 141 -7.25 16.04 1.58
N LEU A 142 -5.92 15.97 1.35
CA LEU A 142 -5.22 14.79 0.88
C LEU A 142 -4.55 14.04 2.06
N PRO A 143 -4.39 12.71 1.96
CA PRO A 143 -3.62 11.96 2.94
C PRO A 143 -2.16 12.44 3.01
N VAL A 144 -1.59 12.48 4.22
CA VAL A 144 -0.21 12.98 4.49
C VAL A 144 0.84 12.28 3.62
N HIS A 145 0.69 10.99 3.37
CA HIS A 145 1.64 10.22 2.55
C HIS A 145 1.62 10.65 1.08
N LYS A 146 0.45 11.01 0.53
CA LYS A 146 0.33 11.58 -0.82
C LYS A 146 0.97 12.96 -0.90
N VAL A 147 0.66 13.83 0.06
CA VAL A 147 1.24 15.18 0.13
C VAL A 147 2.76 15.12 0.25
N SER A 148 3.30 14.22 1.08
CA SER A 148 4.75 14.05 1.24
C SER A 148 5.43 13.59 -0.05
N GLY A 149 4.81 12.68 -0.78
CA GLY A 149 5.31 12.22 -2.08
C GLY A 149 5.34 13.34 -3.12
N ILE A 150 4.23 14.09 -3.23
CA ILE A 150 4.12 15.23 -4.15
C ILE A 150 5.12 16.32 -3.80
N LEU A 151 5.26 16.69 -2.51
CA LEU A 151 6.24 17.69 -2.08
C LEU A 151 7.67 17.28 -2.41
N THR A 152 8.01 15.99 -2.26
CA THR A 152 9.33 15.47 -2.63
C THR A 152 9.57 15.63 -4.13
N MET A 153 8.57 15.31 -4.96
CA MET A 153 8.70 15.46 -6.41
C MET A 153 8.86 16.92 -6.82
N LEU A 154 8.03 17.82 -6.26
CA LEU A 154 8.08 19.25 -6.55
C LEU A 154 9.38 19.92 -6.07
N GLU A 155 9.99 19.41 -4.99
CA GLU A 155 11.31 19.84 -4.51
C GLU A 155 12.41 19.43 -5.49
N ILE A 156 12.36 18.19 -6.00
CA ILE A 156 13.30 17.70 -7.02
C ILE A 156 13.17 18.51 -8.31
N ASP A 157 11.95 18.88 -8.70
CA ASP A 157 11.68 19.70 -9.88
C ASP A 157 12.02 21.19 -9.68
N GLY A 158 12.39 21.60 -8.45
CA GLY A 158 12.76 22.99 -8.14
C GLY A 158 11.58 23.97 -8.16
N ILE A 159 10.35 23.47 -8.07
CA ILE A 159 9.13 24.29 -8.02
C ILE A 159 8.91 24.83 -6.61
N ILE A 160 9.32 24.06 -5.59
CA ILE A 160 9.21 24.43 -4.18
C ILE A 160 10.54 24.25 -3.47
N GLU A 161 10.73 24.97 -2.37
CA GLU A 161 11.89 24.86 -1.49
C GLU A 161 11.46 24.41 -0.10
N GLN A 162 12.15 23.41 0.46
CA GLN A 162 11.96 22.99 1.84
C GLN A 162 12.81 23.85 2.80
N LEU A 163 12.13 24.47 3.77
CA LEU A 163 12.72 25.26 4.85
C LEU A 163 12.82 24.45 6.16
N PRO A 164 13.70 24.86 7.12
CA PRO A 164 13.79 24.22 8.42
C PRO A 164 12.44 24.17 9.13
N GLY A 165 12.14 23.05 9.79
CA GLY A 165 10.88 22.86 10.51
C GLY A 165 9.69 22.43 9.64
N LYS A 166 9.94 21.73 8.52
CA LYS A 166 8.89 21.18 7.63
C LYS A 166 7.97 22.25 7.03
N PHE A 167 8.55 23.40 6.75
CA PHE A 167 7.92 24.46 5.98
C PHE A 167 8.32 24.35 4.51
N TYR A 168 7.41 24.71 3.62
CA TYR A 168 7.62 24.74 2.18
C TYR A 168 7.27 26.12 1.65
N ARG A 169 8.00 26.56 0.63
CA ARG A 169 7.76 27.82 -0.08
C ARG A 169 7.73 27.56 -1.59
N ASN A 170 6.80 28.21 -2.29
CA ASN A 170 6.73 28.16 -3.75
C ASN A 170 7.75 29.15 -4.36
N LEU A 171 8.53 28.70 -5.34
CA LEU A 171 9.55 29.53 -6.02
C LEU A 171 9.02 30.18 -7.32
N ASN A 172 7.84 29.77 -7.79
CA ASN A 172 7.23 30.21 -9.05
C ASN A 172 6.10 31.25 -8.88
N GLN A 173 5.90 31.80 -7.67
CA GLN A 173 4.88 32.83 -7.37
C GLN A 173 5.50 34.19 -7.07
#